data_AF-I3UAD1-F1
#
_entry.id   AF-I3UAD1-F1
#
_cell.length_a   1.000
_cell.length_b   1.000
_cell.length_c   1.000
_cell.angle_alpha   90.00
_cell.angle_beta   90.00
_cell.angle_gamma   90.00
#
_symmetry.space_group_name_H-M   'P 1'
#
loop_
_entity.id
_entity.type
_entity.pdbx_description
1 polymer ?
#
loop_
_entity_poly.entity_id
_entity_poly.type
_entity_poly.pdbx_seq_one_letter_code
_entity_poly.pdbx_strand_id
1 'polypeptide(L)'
;MPLPSNPSDLERDAAGLANAEFVTANCFIRRAALLRVGGFDERFEMAWREDSDLHFNLIEAGYSIVKTPTAVVVHPLRHMAFAAGIGMQRKMVYDVLLYRKHPVLYRERIRTGPPWFYLVVSFLLALTVLSALAGNHDLALVSLILWSLLTLRFFLKRMTHSAMTARNALELMLTSIVIPPLAIFWRVVGIARYGAGFP
;
A
#
# COMPACT_ATOMS: atom_id res chain seq x y z
N MET A 1 -4.58 18.06 -4.02
CA MET A 1 -4.73 17.69 -2.60
C MET A 1 -4.12 18.80 -1.76
N PRO A 2 -4.92 19.67 -1.12
CA PRO A 2 -4.39 20.67 -0.22
C PRO A 2 -3.86 19.98 1.05
N LEU A 3 -2.56 20.10 1.31
CA LEU A 3 -1.91 19.63 2.54
C LEU A 3 -1.82 20.78 3.55
N PRO A 4 -1.92 20.51 4.86
CA PRO A 4 -1.52 21.47 5.89
C PRO A 4 -0.01 21.75 5.81
N SER A 5 0.45 22.83 6.46
CA SER A 5 1.87 23.22 6.49
C SER A 5 2.79 22.15 7.10
N ASN A 6 2.27 21.37 8.05
CA ASN A 6 2.99 20.27 8.68
C ASN A 6 2.14 18.99 8.65
N PRO A 7 2.14 18.25 7.52
CA PRO A 7 1.29 17.09 7.34
C PRO A 7 1.84 15.85 8.05
N SER A 8 0.93 15.03 8.57
CA SER A 8 1.19 13.68 9.07
C SER A 8 1.57 12.71 7.96
N ASP A 9 2.09 11.54 8.33
CA ASP A 9 2.46 10.46 7.40
C ASP A 9 1.27 10.01 6.56
N LEU A 10 0.10 9.84 7.19
CA LEU A 10 -1.13 9.44 6.50
C LEU A 10 -1.63 10.51 5.51
N GLU A 11 -1.54 11.80 5.87
CA GLU A 11 -1.94 12.88 4.96
C GLU A 11 -1.01 12.96 3.75
N ARG A 12 0.30 12.71 3.95
CA ARG A 12 1.26 12.64 2.84
C ARG A 12 1.01 11.44 1.94
N ASP A 13 0.74 10.28 2.51
CA ASP A 13 0.37 9.08 1.74
C ASP A 13 -0.88 9.36 0.89
N ALA A 14 -1.93 9.94 1.48
CA ALA A 14 -3.13 10.35 0.75
C ALA A 14 -2.85 11.39 -0.36
N ALA A 15 -1.93 12.33 -0.12
CA ALA A 15 -1.54 13.32 -1.13
C ALA A 15 -0.78 12.71 -2.32
N GLY A 16 -0.25 11.49 -2.20
CA GLY A 16 0.33 10.74 -3.31
C GLY A 16 -0.64 10.56 -4.49
N LEU A 17 -1.95 10.58 -4.23
CA LEU A 17 -3.00 10.55 -5.26
C LEU A 17 -2.87 11.69 -6.29
N ALA A 18 -2.33 12.84 -5.89
CA ALA A 18 -2.14 13.97 -6.80
C ALA A 18 -1.11 13.69 -7.92
N ASN A 19 -0.21 12.72 -7.70
CA ASN A 19 0.84 12.36 -8.65
C ASN A 19 0.52 11.08 -9.45
N ALA A 20 -0.63 10.45 -9.17
CA ALA A 20 -1.01 9.23 -9.85
C ALA A 20 -1.23 9.47 -11.36
N GLU A 21 -0.89 8.46 -12.17
CA GLU A 21 -1.04 8.51 -13.62
C GLU A 21 -2.53 8.50 -14.01
N PHE A 22 -3.33 7.72 -13.27
CA PHE A 22 -4.74 7.52 -13.51
C PHE A 22 -5.48 7.41 -12.17
N VAL A 23 -6.54 8.21 -12.00
CA VAL A 23 -7.42 8.18 -10.82
C VAL A 23 -8.84 8.46 -11.28
N THR A 24 -9.78 7.61 -10.87
CA THR A 24 -11.19 7.72 -11.28
C THR A 24 -11.85 9.01 -10.81
N ALA A 25 -11.40 9.58 -9.69
CA ALA A 25 -11.86 10.86 -9.14
C ALA A 25 -11.56 12.10 -10.00
N ASN A 26 -10.66 12.01 -10.99
CA ASN A 26 -10.39 13.10 -11.93
C ASN A 26 -10.04 12.53 -13.33
N CYS A 27 -10.96 11.79 -13.92
CA CYS A 27 -10.79 11.24 -15.27
C CYS A 27 -12.07 11.35 -16.11
N PHE A 28 -11.92 11.52 -17.41
CA PHE A 28 -13.00 11.38 -18.38
C PHE A 28 -12.68 10.21 -19.31
N ILE A 29 -13.61 9.26 -19.39
CA ILE A 29 -13.45 8.05 -20.21
C ILE A 29 -14.54 8.05 -21.28
N ARG A 30 -14.16 7.83 -22.53
CA ARG A 30 -15.14 7.64 -23.61
C ARG A 30 -15.97 6.39 -23.29
N ARG A 31 -17.30 6.51 -23.32
CA ARG A 31 -18.22 5.38 -23.08
C ARG A 31 -17.87 4.14 -23.90
N ALA A 32 -17.53 4.32 -25.19
CA ALA A 32 -17.14 3.23 -26.07
C ALA A 32 -15.85 2.50 -25.62
N ALA A 33 -14.88 3.22 -25.04
CA ALA A 33 -13.66 2.62 -24.51
C ALA A 33 -13.95 1.85 -23.21
N LEU A 34 -14.73 2.44 -22.30
CA LEU A 34 -15.15 1.78 -21.06
C LEU A 34 -15.91 0.46 -21.33
N LEU A 35 -16.85 0.48 -22.28
CA LEU A 35 -17.59 -0.73 -22.67
C LEU A 35 -16.69 -1.76 -23.35
N ARG A 36 -15.73 -1.34 -24.17
CA ARG A 36 -14.80 -2.25 -24.85
C ARG A 36 -13.94 -3.05 -23.87
N VAL A 37 -13.51 -2.41 -22.78
CA VAL A 37 -12.68 -3.07 -21.76
C VAL A 37 -13.50 -3.80 -20.68
N GLY A 38 -14.83 -3.85 -20.82
CA GLY A 38 -15.72 -4.57 -19.89
C GLY A 38 -16.09 -3.82 -18.61
N GLY A 39 -15.74 -2.53 -18.50
CA GLY A 39 -16.07 -1.71 -17.32
C GLY A 39 -15.17 -1.99 -16.10
N PHE A 40 -15.72 -1.79 -14.90
CA PHE A 40 -15.04 -2.08 -13.65
C PHE A 40 -15.19 -3.56 -13.27
N ASP A 41 -14.14 -4.14 -12.71
CA ASP A 41 -14.18 -5.49 -12.14
C ASP A 41 -14.72 -5.43 -10.70
N GLU A 42 -15.94 -5.94 -10.50
CA GLU A 42 -16.66 -5.89 -9.23
C GLU A 42 -16.02 -6.71 -8.10
N ARG A 43 -15.00 -7.52 -8.40
CA ARG A 43 -14.21 -8.21 -7.36
C ARG A 43 -13.40 -7.23 -6.50
N PHE A 44 -13.13 -6.01 -6.99
CA PHE A 44 -12.56 -4.92 -6.19
C PHE A 44 -13.65 -4.24 -5.36
N GLU A 45 -13.95 -4.81 -4.18
CA GLU A 45 -15.06 -4.36 -3.31
C GLU A 45 -14.69 -3.15 -2.41
N MET A 46 -13.48 -2.61 -2.54
CA MET A 46 -13.05 -1.38 -1.86
C MET A 46 -12.44 -0.42 -2.88
N ALA A 47 -12.50 0.88 -2.59
CA ALA A 47 -11.76 1.92 -3.32
C ALA A 47 -10.24 1.76 -3.09
N TRP A 48 -9.68 0.78 -3.79
CA TRP A 48 -8.29 0.41 -3.89
C TRP A 48 -8.06 -0.57 -5.06
N ARG A 49 -7.26 -0.15 -6.04
CA ARG A 49 -6.86 -0.88 -7.26
C ARG A 49 -7.95 -1.07 -8.32
N GLU A 50 -9.21 -0.73 -8.05
CA GLU A 50 -10.27 -0.74 -9.07
C GLU A 50 -9.96 0.24 -10.22
N ASP A 51 -9.37 1.38 -9.85
CA ASP A 51 -8.89 2.41 -10.76
C ASP A 51 -7.65 1.96 -11.54
N SER A 52 -6.71 1.30 -10.86
CA SER A 52 -5.50 0.73 -11.46
C SER A 52 -5.83 -0.40 -12.44
N ASP A 53 -6.83 -1.22 -12.12
CA ASP A 53 -7.31 -2.30 -12.98
C ASP A 53 -7.91 -1.76 -14.27
N LEU A 54 -8.84 -0.80 -14.16
CA LEU A 54 -9.42 -0.13 -15.32
C LEU A 54 -8.34 0.57 -16.17
N HIS A 55 -7.39 1.22 -15.52
CA HIS A 55 -6.25 1.85 -16.19
C HIS A 55 -5.45 0.84 -17.01
N PHE A 56 -5.12 -0.32 -16.44
CA PHE A 56 -4.32 -1.34 -17.12
C PHE A 56 -5.09 -1.98 -18.27
N ASN A 57 -6.39 -2.28 -18.09
CA ASN A 57 -7.23 -2.76 -19.19
C ASN A 57 -7.29 -1.76 -20.37
N LEU A 58 -7.31 -0.45 -20.09
CA LEU A 58 -7.29 0.57 -21.14
C LEU A 58 -5.94 0.59 -21.90
N ILE A 59 -4.82 0.52 -21.17
CA ILE A 59 -3.48 0.45 -21.79
C ILE A 59 -3.36 -0.80 -22.66
N GLU A 60 -3.73 -1.96 -22.13
CA GLU A 60 -3.63 -3.25 -22.85
C GLU A 60 -4.55 -3.31 -24.07
N ALA A 61 -5.68 -2.58 -24.05
CA ALA A 61 -6.57 -2.41 -25.20
C ALA A 61 -6.07 -1.36 -26.22
N GLY A 62 -4.87 -0.78 -26.02
CA GLY A 62 -4.23 0.16 -26.93
C GLY A 62 -4.73 1.61 -26.81
N TYR A 63 -5.42 1.97 -25.73
CA TYR A 63 -5.83 3.35 -25.50
C TYR A 63 -4.70 4.18 -24.88
N SER A 64 -4.59 5.44 -25.32
CA SER A 64 -3.68 6.42 -24.74
C SER A 64 -4.32 7.15 -23.55
N ILE A 65 -3.58 7.27 -22.45
CA ILE A 65 -3.95 8.13 -21.33
C ILE A 65 -3.32 9.51 -21.52
N VAL A 66 -4.15 10.55 -21.62
CA VAL A 66 -3.70 11.93 -21.84
C VAL A 66 -3.96 12.76 -20.59
N LYS A 67 -2.93 13.41 -20.06
CA LYS A 67 -3.05 14.34 -18.94
C LYS A 67 -3.40 15.74 -19.44
N THR A 68 -4.38 16.38 -18.80
CA THR A 68 -4.75 17.77 -19.05
C THR A 68 -4.40 18.61 -17.82
N PRO A 69 -3.28 19.35 -17.81
CA PRO A 69 -2.81 20.08 -16.62
C PRO A 69 -3.80 21.11 -16.07
N THR A 70 -4.69 21.62 -16.92
CA THR A 70 -5.73 22.60 -16.55
C THR A 70 -7.01 21.96 -15.99
N ALA A 71 -7.20 20.64 -16.14
CA ALA A 71 -8.35 19.91 -15.60
C ALA A 71 -8.08 19.48 -14.15
N VAL A 72 -8.26 20.42 -13.22
CA VAL A 72 -7.90 20.24 -11.81
C VAL A 72 -9.16 20.02 -10.96
N VAL A 73 -9.11 18.98 -10.11
CA VAL A 73 -10.12 18.71 -9.08
C VAL A 73 -9.50 18.83 -7.69
N VAL A 74 -10.18 19.53 -6.79
CA VAL A 74 -9.79 19.58 -5.37
C VAL A 74 -10.34 18.35 -4.67
N HIS A 75 -9.44 17.44 -4.29
CA HIS A 75 -9.76 16.36 -3.39
C HIS A 75 -9.37 16.79 -1.96
N PRO A 76 -10.33 17.07 -1.05
CA PRO A 76 -10.01 17.42 0.33
C PRO A 76 -9.50 16.20 1.09
N LEU A 77 -8.64 16.44 2.08
CA LEU A 77 -8.25 15.41 3.03
C LEU A 77 -9.46 15.03 3.87
N ARG A 78 -9.64 13.73 4.10
CA ARG A 78 -10.64 13.22 5.04
C ARG A 78 -9.99 13.06 6.41
N HIS A 79 -10.71 13.43 7.46
CA HIS A 79 -10.27 13.15 8.82
C HIS A 79 -10.12 11.62 9.00
N MET A 80 -8.95 11.19 9.46
CA MET A 80 -8.65 9.79 9.74
C MET A 80 -8.49 9.58 11.25
N ALA A 81 -9.07 8.48 11.73
CA ALA A 81 -8.89 8.05 13.11
C ALA A 81 -7.41 7.73 13.40
N PHE A 82 -7.04 7.78 14.68
CA PHE A 82 -5.71 7.38 15.13
C PHE A 82 -5.42 5.95 14.66
N ALA A 83 -4.24 5.74 14.08
CA ALA A 83 -3.78 4.46 13.53
C ALA A 83 -4.70 3.85 12.45
N ALA A 84 -5.48 4.67 11.72
CA ALA A 84 -6.33 4.21 10.62
C ALA A 84 -5.59 3.37 9.56
N GLY A 85 -4.29 3.64 9.37
CA GLY A 85 -3.41 2.88 8.46
C GLY A 85 -3.33 1.38 8.76
N ILE A 86 -3.63 0.94 10.00
CA ILE A 86 -3.73 -0.48 10.35
C ILE A 86 -4.90 -1.13 9.59
N GLY A 87 -6.10 -0.55 9.69
CA GLY A 87 -7.28 -1.05 8.98
C GLY A 87 -7.13 -0.99 7.46
N MET A 88 -6.39 -0.01 6.96
CA MET A 88 -6.09 0.12 5.52
C MET A 88 -5.26 -1.04 4.97
N GLN A 89 -4.52 -1.80 5.80
CA GLN A 89 -3.74 -2.95 5.31
C GLN A 89 -4.61 -4.04 4.68
N ARG A 90 -5.92 -4.10 5.00
CA ARG A 90 -6.87 -5.00 4.33
C ARG A 90 -6.89 -4.81 2.82
N LYS A 91 -6.60 -3.60 2.35
CA LYS A 91 -6.53 -3.27 0.91
C LYS A 91 -5.45 -4.06 0.16
N MET A 92 -4.43 -4.57 0.85
CA MET A 92 -3.34 -5.34 0.24
C MET A 92 -3.80 -6.67 -0.38
N VAL A 93 -4.98 -7.17 -0.05
CA VAL A 93 -5.61 -8.31 -0.74
C VAL A 93 -5.73 -8.03 -2.24
N TYR A 94 -6.09 -6.81 -2.63
CA TYR A 94 -6.31 -6.44 -4.04
C TYR A 94 -5.02 -6.17 -4.82
N ASP A 95 -3.88 -5.98 -4.15
CA ASP A 95 -2.59 -5.99 -4.84
C ASP A 95 -2.34 -7.36 -5.49
N VAL A 96 -2.81 -8.45 -4.87
CA VAL A 96 -2.69 -9.81 -5.42
C VAL A 96 -3.58 -9.99 -6.64
N LEU A 97 -4.83 -9.54 -6.56
CA LEU A 97 -5.76 -9.61 -7.69
C LEU A 97 -5.24 -8.82 -8.89
N LEU A 98 -4.78 -7.59 -8.65
CA LEU A 98 -4.24 -6.73 -9.70
C LEU A 98 -2.96 -7.33 -10.32
N TYR A 99 -2.04 -7.84 -9.50
CA TYR A 99 -0.82 -8.49 -9.97
C TYR A 99 -1.12 -9.73 -10.81
N ARG A 100 -2.10 -10.53 -10.40
CA ARG A 100 -2.52 -11.70 -11.17
C ARG A 100 -3.09 -11.32 -12.54
N LYS A 101 -3.88 -10.25 -12.63
CA LYS A 101 -4.48 -9.80 -13.90
C LYS A 101 -3.43 -9.18 -14.81
N HIS A 102 -2.55 -8.34 -14.26
CA HIS A 102 -1.63 -7.49 -15.02
C HIS A 102 -0.20 -7.56 -14.48
N PRO A 103 0.48 -8.73 -14.54
CA PRO A 103 1.76 -8.93 -13.85
C PRO A 103 2.87 -7.97 -14.33
N VAL A 104 2.93 -7.70 -15.63
CA VAL A 104 3.92 -6.80 -16.23
C VAL A 104 3.66 -5.35 -15.82
N LEU A 105 2.45 -4.83 -16.08
CA LEU A 105 2.08 -3.45 -15.73
C LEU A 105 2.12 -3.20 -14.22
N TYR A 106 1.80 -4.20 -13.40
CA TYR A 106 1.94 -4.12 -11.95
C TYR A 106 3.40 -3.89 -11.55
N ARG A 107 4.35 -4.64 -12.15
CA ARG A 107 5.78 -4.49 -11.88
C ARG A 107 6.31 -3.13 -12.32
N GLU A 108 5.81 -2.62 -13.45
CA GLU A 108 6.22 -1.32 -13.98
C GLU A 108 5.67 -0.14 -13.18
N ARG A 109 4.38 -0.17 -12.81
CA ARG A 109 3.66 1.02 -12.32
C ARG A 109 3.27 0.97 -10.85
N ILE A 110 3.17 -0.21 -10.26
CA ILE A 110 2.76 -0.36 -8.85
C ILE A 110 3.95 -0.69 -7.96
N ARG A 111 4.67 -1.78 -8.27
CA ARG A 111 5.82 -2.20 -7.48
C ARG A 111 6.77 -3.11 -8.26
N THR A 112 8.02 -2.68 -8.37
CA THR A 112 9.08 -3.37 -9.13
C THR A 112 9.44 -4.76 -8.65
N GLY A 113 9.27 -5.06 -7.37
CA GLY A 113 9.64 -6.36 -6.79
C GLY A 113 8.83 -6.68 -5.53
N PRO A 114 9.01 -7.87 -4.93
CA PRO A 114 8.35 -8.21 -3.68
C PRO A 114 8.63 -7.16 -2.58
N PRO A 115 7.74 -7.00 -1.59
CA PRO A 115 7.95 -6.15 -0.42
C PRO A 115 8.99 -6.76 0.54
N TRP A 116 10.24 -6.85 0.10
CA TRP A 116 11.35 -7.49 0.81
C TRP A 116 11.52 -6.98 2.23
N PHE A 117 11.42 -5.67 2.42
CA PHE A 117 11.52 -5.08 3.76
C PHE A 117 10.43 -5.64 4.71
N TYR A 118 9.18 -5.77 4.25
CA TYR A 118 8.09 -6.29 5.08
C TYR A 118 8.25 -7.79 5.32
N LEU A 119 8.70 -8.54 4.31
CA LEU A 119 9.02 -9.96 4.45
C LEU A 119 10.11 -10.20 5.50
N VAL A 120 11.23 -9.49 5.43
CA VAL A 120 12.35 -9.63 6.37
C VAL A 120 11.94 -9.25 7.79
N VAL A 121 11.26 -8.12 7.99
CA VAL A 121 10.79 -7.69 9.31
C VAL A 121 9.80 -8.70 9.88
N SER A 122 8.89 -9.21 9.07
CA SER A 122 7.89 -10.19 9.50
C SER A 122 8.53 -11.54 9.84
N PHE A 123 9.52 -11.96 9.05
CA PHE A 123 10.30 -13.17 9.29
C PHE A 123 11.09 -13.08 10.59
N LEU A 124 11.81 -11.98 10.84
CA LEU A 124 12.57 -11.80 12.09
C LEU A 124 11.67 -11.75 13.33
N LEU A 125 10.47 -11.16 13.20
CA LEU A 125 9.48 -11.19 14.28
C LEU A 125 9.01 -12.61 14.58
N ALA A 126 8.65 -13.38 13.55
CA ALA A 126 8.26 -14.77 13.69
C ALA A 126 9.41 -15.62 14.26
N LEU A 127 10.64 -15.43 13.77
CA LEU A 127 11.83 -16.13 14.24
C LEU A 127 12.09 -15.85 15.72
N THR A 128 11.89 -14.61 16.18
CA THR A 128 12.03 -14.23 17.60
C THR A 128 11.07 -15.03 18.46
N VAL A 129 9.77 -15.04 18.10
CA VAL A 129 8.73 -15.75 18.86
C VAL A 129 9.00 -17.26 18.86
N LEU A 130 9.26 -17.84 17.69
CA LEU A 130 9.48 -19.28 17.55
C LEU A 130 10.74 -19.75 18.28
N SER A 131 11.83 -18.99 18.23
CA SER A 131 13.08 -19.34 18.92
C SER A 131 12.94 -19.25 20.43
N ALA A 132 12.22 -18.24 20.93
CA ALA A 132 11.92 -18.11 22.36
C ALA A 132 11.06 -19.28 22.87
N LEU A 133 10.04 -19.67 22.11
CA LEU A 133 9.19 -20.84 22.43
C LEU A 133 9.96 -22.17 22.37
N ALA A 134 10.96 -22.26 21.48
CA ALA A 134 11.84 -23.44 21.37
C ALA A 134 12.97 -23.47 22.40
N GLY A 135 13.09 -22.46 23.28
CA GLY A 135 14.15 -22.36 24.29
C GLY A 135 15.51 -21.88 23.77
N ASN A 136 15.62 -21.50 22.50
CA ASN A 136 16.83 -20.92 21.93
C ASN A 136 16.87 -19.40 22.16
N HIS A 137 17.26 -19.02 23.38
CA HIS A 137 17.26 -17.63 23.82
C HIS A 137 18.27 -16.75 23.07
N ASP A 138 19.41 -17.30 22.66
CA ASP A 138 20.43 -16.56 21.90
C ASP A 138 19.90 -16.15 20.52
N LEU A 139 19.29 -17.10 19.80
CA LEU A 139 18.70 -16.81 18.50
C LEU A 139 17.53 -15.82 18.62
N ALA A 140 16.68 -15.99 19.64
CA ALA A 140 15.58 -15.07 19.91
C ALA A 140 16.07 -13.64 20.18
N LEU A 141 17.15 -13.49 20.95
CA LEU A 141 17.75 -12.19 21.24
C LEU A 141 18.36 -11.55 20.00
N VAL A 142 19.12 -12.30 19.20
CA VAL A 142 19.72 -11.79 17.96
C VAL A 142 18.64 -11.35 16.97
N SER A 143 17.60 -12.18 16.75
CA SER A 143 16.51 -11.83 15.85
C SER A 143 15.71 -10.62 16.35
N LEU A 144 15.51 -10.50 17.67
CA LEU A 144 14.84 -9.35 18.28
C LEU A 144 15.63 -8.06 18.09
N ILE A 145 16.96 -8.09 18.27
CA ILE A 145 17.83 -6.93 18.04
C ILE A 145 17.75 -6.49 16.58
N LEU A 146 17.92 -7.42 15.63
CA LEU A 146 17.84 -7.12 14.20
C LEU A 146 16.46 -6.57 13.80
N TRP A 147 15.39 -7.18 14.31
CA TRP A 147 14.02 -6.70 14.10
C TRP A 147 13.82 -5.30 14.66
N SER A 148 14.33 -5.03 15.87
CA SER A 148 14.21 -3.74 16.55
C SER A 148 14.95 -2.64 15.78
N LEU A 149 16.16 -2.91 15.29
CA LEU A 149 16.94 -1.98 14.49
C LEU A 149 16.24 -1.64 13.16
N LEU A 150 15.71 -2.64 12.46
CA LEU A 150 14.99 -2.43 11.21
C LEU A 150 13.67 -1.65 11.41
N THR A 151 12.93 -1.98 12.47
CA THR A 151 11.68 -1.30 12.83
C THR A 151 11.93 0.14 13.26
N LEU A 152 12.98 0.38 14.06
CA LEU A 152 13.41 1.73 14.44
C LEU A 152 13.81 2.55 13.21
N ARG A 153 14.61 1.98 12.29
CA ARG A 153 14.99 2.65 11.05
C ARG A 153 13.76 3.01 10.20
N PHE A 154 12.77 2.13 10.13
CA PHE A 154 11.53 2.38 9.40
C PHE A 154 10.69 3.48 10.04
N PHE A 155 10.53 3.43 11.36
CA PHE A 155 9.88 4.50 12.13
C PHE A 155 10.56 5.85 11.92
N LEU A 156 11.89 5.92 12.07
CA LEU A 156 12.64 7.16 11.88
C LEU A 156 12.48 7.71 10.47
N LYS A 157 12.55 6.84 9.44
CA LYS A 157 12.32 7.25 8.04
C LYS A 157 10.91 7.82 7.81
N ARG A 158 9.89 7.30 8.49
CA ARG A 158 8.52 7.86 8.42
C ARG A 158 8.41 9.18 9.19
N MET A 159 9.10 9.29 10.32
CA MET A 159 9.16 10.52 11.11
C MET A 159 9.86 11.67 10.39
N THR A 160 10.95 11.43 9.64
CA THR A 160 11.71 12.52 8.97
C THR A 160 10.89 13.35 8.01
N HIS A 161 9.84 12.77 7.45
CA HIS A 161 8.96 13.47 6.52
C HIS A 161 7.65 13.92 7.17
N SER A 162 7.36 13.54 8.41
CA SER A 162 6.03 13.74 9.00
C SER A 162 6.02 14.79 10.10
N ALA A 163 4.84 15.27 10.44
CA ALA A 163 4.66 16.22 11.54
C ALA A 163 5.25 15.71 12.87
N MET A 164 6.12 16.51 13.49
CA MET A 164 6.75 16.20 14.78
C MET A 164 5.82 16.52 15.96
N THR A 165 4.68 15.82 16.04
CA THR A 165 3.76 15.89 17.18
C THR A 165 3.76 14.57 17.96
N ALA A 166 3.48 14.61 19.26
CA ALA A 166 3.43 13.40 20.10
C ALA A 166 2.41 12.38 19.58
N ARG A 167 1.22 12.85 19.14
CA ARG A 167 0.19 12.00 18.54
C ARG A 167 0.69 11.28 17.29
N ASN A 168 1.30 12.01 16.35
CA ASN A 168 1.83 11.42 15.13
C ASN A 168 3.01 10.46 15.41
N ALA A 169 3.88 10.80 16.36
CA ALA A 169 4.98 9.93 16.76
C ALA A 169 4.49 8.60 17.36
N LEU A 170 3.47 8.64 18.24
CA LEU A 170 2.86 7.44 18.80
C LEU A 170 2.17 6.59 17.73
N GLU A 171 1.45 7.23 16.81
CA GLU A 171 0.82 6.54 15.68
C GLU A 171 1.85 5.87 14.78
N LEU A 172 2.93 6.59 14.44
CA LEU A 172 4.00 6.09 13.60
C LEU A 172 4.75 4.94 14.26
N MET A 173 5.00 5.02 15.57
CA MET A 173 5.64 3.94 16.32
C MET A 173 4.78 2.68 16.27
N LEU A 174 3.49 2.79 16.63
CA LEU A 174 2.54 1.67 16.61
C LEU A 174 2.42 1.07 15.20
N THR A 175 2.18 1.91 14.21
CA THR A 175 1.98 1.45 12.83
C THR A 175 3.26 0.89 12.22
N SER A 176 4.45 1.35 12.61
CA SER A 176 5.72 0.80 12.11
C SER A 176 5.98 -0.63 12.59
N ILE A 177 5.49 -0.97 13.79
CA ILE A 177 5.52 -2.34 14.33
C ILE A 177 4.49 -3.23 13.63
N VAL A 178 3.26 -2.73 13.46
CA VAL A 178 2.10 -3.55 13.05
C VAL A 178 1.94 -3.69 11.54
N ILE A 179 2.23 -2.64 10.75
CA ILE A 179 1.97 -2.63 9.31
C ILE A 179 2.73 -3.74 8.57
N PRO A 180 4.04 -3.96 8.77
CA PRO A 180 4.77 -4.96 8.00
C PRO A 180 4.15 -6.37 8.08
N PRO A 181 3.94 -6.98 9.27
CA PRO A 181 3.32 -8.31 9.34
C PRO A 181 1.87 -8.31 8.85
N LEU A 182 1.09 -7.26 9.11
CA LEU A 182 -0.29 -7.18 8.67
C LEU A 182 -0.42 -7.06 7.14
N ALA A 183 0.50 -6.34 6.50
CA ALA A 183 0.57 -6.20 5.05
C ALA A 183 0.97 -7.50 4.36
N ILE A 184 1.80 -8.34 5.00
CA ILE A 184 2.12 -9.69 4.53
C ILE A 184 0.91 -10.61 4.72
N PHE A 185 0.28 -10.57 5.89
CA PHE A 185 -0.94 -11.34 6.18
C PHE A 185 -2.03 -11.12 5.13
N TRP A 186 -2.37 -9.87 4.82
CA TRP A 186 -3.41 -9.59 3.82
C TRP A 186 -3.01 -9.95 2.39
N ARG A 187 -1.71 -9.99 2.05
CA ARG A 187 -1.25 -10.57 0.78
C ARG A 187 -1.44 -12.08 0.74
N VAL A 188 -1.15 -12.78 1.85
CA VAL A 188 -1.42 -14.23 1.95
C VAL A 188 -2.91 -14.52 1.83
N VAL A 189 -3.78 -13.72 2.46
CA VAL A 189 -5.24 -13.80 2.28
C VAL A 189 -5.62 -13.56 0.82
N GLY A 190 -5.02 -12.56 0.16
CA GLY A 190 -5.22 -12.31 -1.27
C GLY A 190 -4.81 -13.48 -2.14
N ILE A 191 -3.70 -14.16 -1.84
CA ILE A 191 -3.26 -15.37 -2.55
C ILE A 191 -4.25 -16.51 -2.37
N ALA A 192 -4.75 -16.70 -1.15
CA ALA A 192 -5.78 -17.72 -0.90
C ALA A 192 -7.09 -17.42 -1.66
N ARG A 193 -7.48 -16.15 -1.77
CA ARG A 193 -8.74 -15.72 -2.43
C ARG A 193 -8.64 -15.68 -3.96
N TYR A 194 -7.51 -15.24 -4.51
CA TYR A 194 -7.37 -14.92 -5.94
C TYR A 194 -6.31 -15.78 -6.66
N GLY A 195 -5.59 -16.65 -5.95
CA GLY A 195 -4.62 -17.59 -6.50
C GLY A 195 -3.16 -17.16 -6.32
N ALA A 196 -2.25 -18.08 -6.67
CA ALA A 196 -0.81 -17.92 -6.46
C ALA A 196 -0.24 -16.74 -7.26
N GLY A 197 0.35 -15.78 -6.53
CA GLY A 197 1.08 -14.64 -7.08
C GLY A 197 1.43 -13.67 -5.96
N PHE A 198 2.73 -13.47 -5.69
CA PHE A 198 3.16 -12.55 -4.64
C PHE A 198 3.56 -11.18 -5.24
N PRO A 199 2.73 -10.14 -5.09
CA PRO A 199 2.99 -8.81 -5.62
C PRO A 199 4.17 -8.11 -4.94
#